data_AF-A0A9C9G5C8-F1
#
_entry.id   AF-A0A9C9G5C8-F1
#
_cell.length_a   1.000
_cell.length_b   1.000
_cell.length_c   1.000
_cell.angle_alpha   90.00
_cell.angle_beta   90.00
_cell.angle_gamma   90.00
#
_symmetry.space_group_name_H-M   'P 1'
#
loop_
_entity.id
_entity.type
_entity.pdbx_description
1 polymer ?
#
loop_
_entity_poly.entity_id
_entity_poly.type
_entity_poly.pdbx_seq_one_letter_code
_entity_poly.pdbx_strand_id
1 'polypeptide(L)' 'ETVERNDLWHALTPQIFRLDELQRALSTALAEGQQVTDEASAMEHAGYQPLLVEGHHDNIKITHPDDLALAEYYLDNQGK' A
#
# COMPACT_ATOMS: atom_id res chain seq x y z
N GLU A 1 -7.60 -22.70 1.73
CA GLU A 1 -8.72 -22.27 2.59
C GLU A 1 -9.25 -20.96 2.05
N THR A 2 -10.56 -20.72 2.14
CA THR A 2 -11.16 -19.47 1.68
C THR A 2 -11.25 -18.50 2.86
N VAL A 3 -10.68 -17.30 2.71
CA VAL A 3 -10.71 -16.26 3.76
C VAL A 3 -11.95 -15.36 3.59
N GLU A 4 -12.48 -14.90 4.71
CA GLU A 4 -13.53 -13.88 4.76
C GLU A 4 -12.95 -12.51 4.31
N ARG A 5 -13.75 -11.67 3.64
CA ARG A 5 -13.27 -10.45 2.96
C ARG A 5 -13.89 -9.14 3.45
N ASN A 6 -14.78 -9.17 4.44
CA ASN A 6 -15.51 -7.97 4.87
C ASN A 6 -14.58 -6.90 5.45
N ASP A 7 -13.48 -7.32 6.08
CA ASP A 7 -12.50 -6.42 6.71
C ASP A 7 -11.14 -6.38 5.97
N LEU A 8 -11.09 -6.88 4.72
CA LEU A 8 -9.87 -6.88 3.92
C LEU A 8 -9.81 -5.71 2.95
N TRP A 9 -8.68 -5.01 2.97
CA TRP A 9 -8.42 -3.84 2.13
C TRP A 9 -7.20 -4.08 1.24
N HIS A 10 -7.20 -3.50 0.04
CA HIS A 10 -6.01 -3.42 -0.79
C HIS A 10 -5.15 -2.23 -0.34
N ALA A 11 -3.92 -2.50 0.11
CA ALA A 11 -2.95 -1.45 0.37
C ALA A 11 -2.55 -0.75 -0.94
N LEU A 12 -2.82 0.55 -1.03
CA LEU A 12 -2.46 1.42 -2.15
C LEU A 12 -1.38 2.43 -1.71
N THR A 13 -0.93 3.26 -2.65
CA THR A 13 -0.03 4.40 -2.39
C THR A 13 -0.63 5.67 -3.00
N PRO A 14 -0.27 6.89 -2.55
CA PRO A 14 0.72 7.20 -1.51
C PRO A 14 0.33 6.77 -0.10
N GLN A 15 1.31 6.39 0.71
CA GLN A 15 1.17 6.21 2.16
C GLN A 15 1.87 7.35 2.88
N ILE A 16 1.23 7.97 3.87
CA ILE A 16 1.71 9.22 4.49
C ILE A 16 2.01 9.00 5.97
N PHE A 17 3.25 9.26 6.36
CA PHE A 17 3.73 9.14 7.73
C PHE A 17 4.65 10.31 8.11
N ARG A 18 4.88 10.51 9.41
CA ARG A 18 5.93 11.41 9.88
C ARG A 18 7.29 10.81 9.54
N LEU A 19 8.17 11.63 8.97
CA LEU A 19 9.48 11.18 8.47
C LEU A 19 10.30 10.45 9.55
N ASP A 20 10.46 11.06 10.72
CA ASP A 20 11.28 10.50 11.80
C ASP A 20 10.72 9.19 12.36
N GLU A 21 9.39 9.02 12.36
CA GLU A 21 8.73 7.80 12.80
C GLU A 21 8.91 6.68 11.77
N LEU A 22 8.64 6.99 10.50
CA LEU A 22 8.79 6.05 9.40
C LEU A 22 10.23 5.57 9.25
N GLN A 23 11.20 6.48 9.29
CA GLN A 23 12.61 6.14 9.16
C GLN A 23 13.08 5.20 10.29
N ARG A 24 12.64 5.45 11.53
CA ARG A 24 12.93 4.56 12.66
C ARG A 24 12.28 3.20 12.48
N ALA A 25 10.99 3.16 12.14
CA ALA A 25 10.26 1.91 11.92
C ALA A 25 10.91 1.04 10.84
N LEU A 26 11.23 1.61 9.68
CA LEU A 26 11.91 0.91 8.59
C LEU A 26 13.31 0.43 8.98
N SER A 27 14.10 1.26 9.67
CA SER A 27 15.45 0.90 10.10
C SER A 27 15.44 -0.26 11.11
N THR A 28 14.50 -0.22 12.07
CA THR A 28 14.32 -1.29 13.05
C THR A 28 13.85 -2.58 12.37
N ALA A 29 12.83 -2.50 11.52
CA ALA A 29 12.32 -3.67 10.80
C ALA A 29 13.42 -4.35 9.96
N LEU A 30 14.25 -3.56 9.29
CA LEU A 30 15.40 -4.05 8.53
C LEU A 30 16.45 -4.72 9.44
N ALA A 31 16.78 -4.10 10.58
CA ALA A 31 17.76 -4.64 11.53
C ALA A 31 17.29 -5.95 12.18
N GLU A 32 15.99 -6.10 12.38
CA GLU A 32 15.36 -7.30 12.96
C GLU A 32 15.01 -8.37 11.92
N GLY A 33 15.22 -8.10 10.63
CA GLY A 33 14.90 -9.02 9.55
C GLY A 33 13.40 -9.26 9.36
N GLN A 34 12.56 -8.30 9.76
CA GLN A 34 11.12 -8.35 9.56
C GLN A 34 10.77 -8.20 8.07
N GLN A 35 9.79 -8.97 7.59
CA GLN A 35 9.30 -8.84 6.23
C GLN A 35 8.34 -7.66 6.13
N VAL A 36 8.79 -6.59 5.47
CA VAL A 36 8.02 -5.38 5.20
C VAL A 36 7.69 -5.33 3.71
N THR A 37 6.43 -5.16 3.36
CA THR A 37 5.96 -5.09 1.96
C THR A 37 5.59 -3.68 1.51
N ASP A 38 5.34 -2.79 2.46
CA ASP A 38 4.98 -1.38 2.29
C ASP A 38 5.32 -0.59 3.57
N GLU A 39 5.13 0.72 3.57
CA GLU A 39 5.46 1.54 4.74
C GLU A 39 4.52 1.27 5.93
N ALA A 40 3.25 0.98 5.69
CA ALA A 40 2.27 0.67 6.71
C ALA A 40 2.64 -0.58 7.53
N SER A 41 3.09 -1.67 6.89
CA SER A 41 3.54 -2.87 7.60
C SER A 41 4.75 -2.61 8.51
N ALA A 42 5.69 -1.73 8.12
CA ALA A 42 6.77 -1.31 9.01
C ALA A 42 6.23 -0.54 10.23
N MET A 43 5.26 0.34 10.02
CA MET A 43 4.64 1.13 11.08
C MET A 43 3.84 0.25 12.05
N GLU A 44 3.13 -0.76 11.54
CA GLU A 44 2.42 -1.76 12.34
C GLU A 44 3.38 -2.57 13.22
N HIS A 45 4.51 -3.03 12.65
CA HIS A 45 5.56 -3.70 13.43
C HIS A 45 6.13 -2.81 14.55
N ALA A 46 6.23 -1.51 14.32
CA ALA A 46 6.63 -0.53 15.32
C ALA A 46 5.52 -0.17 16.34
N GLY A 47 4.35 -0.81 16.26
CA GLY A 47 3.23 -0.67 17.20
C GLY A 47 2.27 0.47 16.89
N TYR A 48 2.38 1.10 15.72
CA TYR A 48 1.43 2.11 15.26
C TYR A 48 0.21 1.46 14.61
N GLN A 49 -0.85 2.25 14.44
CA GLN A 49 -2.08 1.85 13.75
C GLN A 49 -2.34 2.84 12.60
N PRO A 50 -1.75 2.61 11.41
CA PRO A 50 -2.04 3.41 10.23
C PRO A 50 -3.54 3.49 9.96
N LEU A 51 -4.01 4.67 9.54
CA LEU A 51 -5.41 4.85 9.16
C LEU A 51 -5.65 4.40 7.73
N LEU A 52 -6.81 3.79 7.49
CA LEU A 52 -7.29 3.50 6.14
C LEU A 52 -8.03 4.70 5.58
N VAL A 53 -7.64 5.11 4.38
CA VAL A 53 -8.35 6.10 3.57
C VAL A 53 -8.75 5.42 2.27
N GLU A 54 -10.04 5.43 1.94
CA GLU A 54 -10.53 4.81 0.72
C GLU A 54 -9.90 5.47 -0.52
N GLY A 55 -9.25 4.66 -1.35
CA GLY A 55 -8.63 5.09 -2.59
C GLY A 55 -9.46 4.69 -3.81
N HIS A 56 -9.23 5.34 -4.94
CA HIS A 56 -9.86 4.94 -6.18
C HIS A 56 -9.28 3.61 -6.70
N HIS A 57 -10.14 2.75 -7.20
CA HIS A 57 -9.77 1.43 -7.73
C HIS A 57 -8.92 1.48 -9.02
N ASP A 58 -8.89 2.63 -9.68
CA ASP A 58 -8.09 2.87 -10.89
C ASP A 58 -6.63 3.28 -10.58
N ASN A 59 -6.29 3.48 -9.30
CA ASN A 59 -4.93 3.67 -8.83
C ASN A 59 -4.17 2.33 -8.76
N ILE A 60 -3.95 1.75 -9.94
CA ILE A 60 -3.36 0.42 -10.08
C ILE A 60 -1.83 0.46 -10.06
N LYS A 61 -1.23 -0.67 -9.64
CA LYS A 61 0.18 -0.96 -9.84
C LYS A 61 0.35 -1.80 -11.10
N ILE A 62 1.00 -1.24 -12.12
CA ILE A 62 1.40 -1.98 -13.33
C ILE A 62 2.46 -3.02 -12.92
N THR A 63 2.08 -4.29 -12.90
CA THR A 63 2.89 -5.43 -12.43
C THR A 63 3.07 -6.48 -13.53
N HIS A 64 2.08 -6.62 -14.42
CA HIS A 64 2.07 -7.53 -15.56
C HIS A 64 1.95 -6.77 -16.89
N PRO A 65 2.39 -7.37 -18.02
CA PRO A 65 2.27 -6.73 -19.32
C PRO A 65 0.85 -6.27 -19.67
N ASP A 66 -0.16 -7.06 -19.27
CA ASP A 66 -1.58 -6.78 -19.56
C ASP A 66 -2.11 -5.56 -18.80
N ASP A 67 -1.45 -5.14 -17.70
CA ASP A 67 -1.86 -3.96 -16.92
C ASP A 67 -1.68 -2.65 -17.70
N LEU A 68 -0.83 -2.63 -18.74
CA LEU A 68 -0.58 -1.44 -19.54
C LEU A 68 -1.83 -0.97 -20.29
N ALA A 69 -2.56 -1.90 -20.91
CA ALA A 69 -3.79 -1.58 -21.63
C ALA A 69 -4.89 -1.07 -20.66
N LEU A 70 -4.92 -1.62 -19.45
CA LEU A 70 -5.84 -1.17 -18.41
C LEU A 70 -5.48 0.23 -17.88
N ALA A 71 -4.18 0.49 -17.67
CA ALA A 71 -3.70 1.81 -17.25
C ALA A 71 -4.02 2.89 -18.29
N GLU A 72 -3.81 2.60 -19.58
CA GLU A 72 -4.18 3.49 -20.69
C GLU A 72 -5.67 3.80 -20.66
N TYR A 73 -6.51 2.76 -20.54
CA TYR A 73 -7.96 2.93 -20.41
C TYR A 73 -8.33 3.83 -19.21
N TYR A 74 -7.73 3.64 -18.03
CA TYR A 74 -8.03 4.48 -16.88
C TYR A 74 -7.61 5.94 -17.11
N LEU A 75 -6.42 6.19 -17.63
CA LEU A 75 -5.93 7.55 -17.89
C LEU A 75 -6.80 8.30 -18.91
N ASP A 76 -7.31 7.62 -19.93
CA ASP A 76 -8.19 8.22 -20.95
C ASP A 76 -9.58 8.59 -20.44
N ASN A 77 -10.01 7.97 -19.33
CA ASN A 77 -11.36 8.12 -18.76
C ASN A 77 -11.37 8.83 -17.40
N GLN A 78 -10.21 9.03 -16.76
CA GLN A 78 -10.08 9.79 -15.52
C GLN A 78 -10.43 11.27 -15.76
N GLY A 79 -11.42 11.77 -15.02
CA GLY A 79 -11.82 13.19 -15.06
C GLY A 79 -12.79 13.58 -16.18
N LYS A 80 -13.29 12.62 -16.96
CA LYS A 80 -14.53 12.78 -17.74
C LYS A 80 -15.75 12.49 -16.88
#